data_AF-A0A9W7IDA6-F1
#
_entry.id   AF-A0A9W7IDA6-F1
#
_cell.length_a   1.000
_cell.length_b   1.000
_cell.length_c   1.000
_cell.angle_alpha   90.00
_cell.angle_beta   90.00
_cell.angle_gamma   90.00
#
_symmetry.space_group_name_H-M   'P 1'
#
loop_
_entity.id
_entity.type
_entity.pdbx_description
1 polymer ?
#
loop_
_entity_poly.entity_id
_entity_poly.type
_entity_poly.pdbx_seq_one_letter_code
_entity_poly.pdbx_strand_id
1 'polypeptide(L)'
;MEAAGTDSDGREFKSPQEMWRDQTGDDNKKTLWYREGVAYWEGVEASVDGVLGGFGQVNDADIKGSEAFLNTLLHERLGDAGRNQHLVALDCGSGIGRITKNLLIRYFNEVSSFSSF
;
A
#
# COMPACT_ATOMS: atom_id res chain seq x y z
N MET A 1 8.87 10.10 -21.55
CA MET A 1 7.65 10.25 -22.37
C MET A 1 6.51 9.85 -21.45
N GLU A 2 5.61 10.78 -21.12
CA GLU A 2 4.45 10.44 -20.28
C GLU A 2 3.59 9.42 -21.06
N ALA A 3 3.26 8.29 -20.44
CA ALA A 3 2.51 7.24 -21.10
C ALA A 3 1.01 7.59 -21.14
N ALA A 4 0.37 7.29 -22.28
CA ALA A 4 -1.09 7.27 -22.37
C ALA A 4 -1.65 6.11 -21.53
N GLY A 5 -2.94 6.18 -21.18
CA GLY A 5 -3.60 5.15 -20.37
C GLY A 5 -5.11 5.11 -20.60
N THR A 6 -5.75 4.09 -20.04
CA THR A 6 -7.19 3.86 -20.15
C THR A 6 -7.75 3.50 -18.77
N ASP A 7 -8.95 3.95 -18.45
CA ASP A 7 -9.65 3.53 -17.23
C ASP A 7 -10.44 2.21 -17.42
N SER A 8 -11.10 1.74 -16.36
CA SER A 8 -11.89 0.51 -16.39
C SER A 8 -13.14 0.59 -17.27
N ASP A 9 -13.61 1.79 -17.59
CA ASP A 9 -14.77 2.03 -18.47
C ASP A 9 -14.36 2.17 -19.94
N GLY A 10 -13.06 2.03 -20.23
CA GLY A 10 -12.51 2.10 -21.59
C GLY A 10 -12.23 3.53 -22.07
N ARG A 11 -12.28 4.54 -21.18
CA ARG A 11 -11.96 5.92 -21.55
C ARG A 11 -10.45 6.11 -21.66
N GLU A 12 -10.00 6.65 -22.77
CA GLU A 12 -8.59 6.90 -23.05
C GLU A 12 -8.14 8.28 -22.59
N PHE A 13 -6.90 8.35 -22.08
CA PHE A 13 -6.20 9.57 -21.68
C PHE A 13 -4.84 9.63 -22.36
N LYS A 14 -4.50 10.77 -22.96
CA LYS A 14 -3.23 10.96 -23.69
C LYS A 14 -2.03 11.12 -22.76
N SER A 15 -2.28 11.51 -21.50
CA SER A 15 -1.26 11.60 -20.47
C SER A 15 -1.86 11.55 -19.05
N PRO A 16 -1.05 11.27 -18.02
CA PRO A 16 -1.50 11.32 -16.63
C PRO A 16 -2.03 12.70 -16.23
N GLN A 17 -1.46 13.79 -16.78
CA GLN A 17 -1.91 15.16 -16.48
C GLN A 17 -3.32 15.42 -17.02
N GLU A 18 -3.69 14.82 -18.15
CA GLU A 18 -5.06 14.88 -18.66
C GLU A 18 -6.01 14.13 -17.74
N MET A 19 -5.66 12.91 -17.33
CA MET A 19 -6.43 12.13 -16.37
C MET A 19 -6.63 12.87 -15.05
N TRP A 20 -5.55 13.42 -14.46
CA TRP A 20 -5.66 14.15 -13.20
C TRP A 20 -6.49 15.43 -13.29
N ARG A 21 -6.42 16.15 -14.42
CA ARG A 21 -7.28 17.31 -14.66
C ARG A 21 -8.75 16.89 -14.78
N ASP A 22 -9.01 15.74 -15.38
CA ASP A 22 -10.38 15.22 -15.51
C ASP A 22 -10.95 14.74 -14.16
N GLN A 23 -10.17 13.97 -13.40
CA GLN A 23 -10.59 13.32 -12.14
C GLN A 23 -10.50 14.22 -10.91
N THR A 24 -9.59 15.21 -10.91
CA THR A 24 -9.28 16.01 -9.70
C THR A 24 -9.02 17.49 -10.00
N GLY A 25 -9.41 17.98 -11.18
CA GLY A 25 -9.10 19.34 -11.65
C GLY A 25 -9.80 20.48 -10.90
N ASP A 26 -10.76 20.17 -10.03
CA ASP A 26 -11.40 21.10 -9.11
C ASP A 26 -11.67 20.43 -7.76
N ASP A 27 -11.98 21.24 -6.73
CA ASP A 27 -12.13 20.77 -5.35
C ASP A 27 -13.29 19.77 -5.17
N ASN A 28 -14.39 19.92 -5.92
CA ASN A 28 -15.52 18.99 -5.83
C ASN A 28 -15.15 17.62 -6.40
N LYS A 29 -14.50 17.61 -7.56
CA LYS A 29 -14.00 16.37 -8.18
C LYS A 29 -12.95 15.69 -7.32
N LYS A 30 -12.01 16.45 -6.77
CA LYS A 30 -11.00 15.93 -5.84
C LYS A 30 -11.65 15.32 -4.59
N THR A 31 -12.66 15.99 -4.04
CA THR A 31 -13.42 15.46 -2.89
C THR A 31 -14.13 14.17 -3.25
N LEU A 32 -14.77 14.11 -4.43
CA LEU A 32 -15.44 12.90 -4.91
C LEU A 32 -14.46 11.75 -5.09
N TRP A 33 -13.31 11.98 -5.73
CA TRP A 33 -12.25 10.99 -5.95
C TRP A 33 -11.81 10.29 -4.65
N TYR A 34 -11.53 11.08 -3.59
CA TYR A 34 -11.15 10.49 -2.30
C TYR A 34 -12.33 9.83 -1.59
N ARG A 35 -13.54 10.42 -1.67
CA ARG A 35 -14.72 9.86 -1.02
C ARG A 35 -15.10 8.50 -1.60
N GLU A 36 -15.01 8.32 -2.92
CA GLU A 36 -15.28 7.04 -3.58
C GLU A 36 -14.27 5.97 -3.16
N GLY A 37 -12.99 6.34 -3.03
CA GLY A 37 -11.96 5.44 -2.50
C GLY A 37 -12.25 4.99 -1.06
N VAL A 38 -12.65 5.91 -0.17
CA VAL A 38 -13.04 5.57 1.21
C VAL A 38 -14.28 4.67 1.23
N ALA A 39 -15.33 5.05 0.50
CA ALA A 39 -16.59 4.30 0.45
C ALA A 39 -16.41 2.87 -0.07
N TYR A 40 -15.48 2.66 -1.02
CA TYR A 40 -15.12 1.30 -1.44
C TYR A 40 -14.58 0.48 -0.27
N TRP A 41 -13.58 0.99 0.44
CA TRP A 41 -12.93 0.26 1.53
C TRP A 41 -13.81 0.05 2.77
N GLU A 42 -14.75 0.97 3.04
CA GLU A 42 -15.79 0.77 4.08
C GLU A 42 -16.68 -0.45 3.81
N GLY A 43 -16.86 -0.82 2.54
CA GLY A 43 -17.63 -2.00 2.14
C GLY A 43 -16.82 -3.30 2.08
N VAL A 44 -15.50 -3.25 2.23
CA VAL A 44 -14.62 -4.41 2.16
C VAL A 44 -14.52 -5.08 3.54
N GLU A 45 -14.60 -6.41 3.57
CA GLU A 45 -14.42 -7.15 4.82
C GLU A 45 -13.03 -6.91 5.42
N ALA A 46 -12.97 -6.69 6.74
CA ALA A 46 -11.74 -6.59 7.50
C ALA A 46 -11.05 -7.95 7.69
N SER A 47 -10.68 -8.60 6.57
CA SER A 47 -10.02 -9.91 6.51
C SER A 47 -8.80 -9.86 5.59
N VAL A 48 -7.94 -10.89 5.65
CA VAL A 48 -6.80 -11.01 4.72
C VAL A 48 -7.27 -11.09 3.28
N ASP A 49 -8.38 -11.78 3.05
CA ASP A 49 -8.97 -11.93 1.72
C ASP A 49 -9.57 -10.61 1.24
N GLY A 50 -10.26 -9.87 2.12
CA GLY A 50 -10.81 -8.56 1.82
C GLY A 50 -9.74 -7.54 1.41
N VAL A 51 -8.67 -7.37 2.19
CA VAL A 51 -7.58 -6.43 1.85
C VAL A 51 -6.76 -6.86 0.63
N LEU A 52 -6.86 -8.13 0.21
CA LEU A 52 -6.25 -8.66 -1.02
C LEU A 52 -7.26 -8.80 -2.16
N GLY A 53 -8.49 -8.29 -2.02
CA GLY A 53 -9.50 -8.29 -3.08
C GLY A 53 -9.92 -9.70 -3.54
N GLY A 54 -9.99 -10.68 -2.63
CA GLY A 54 -10.33 -12.07 -2.95
C GLY A 54 -9.15 -12.96 -3.32
N PHE A 55 -7.92 -12.46 -3.15
CA PHE A 55 -6.68 -13.18 -3.46
C PHE A 55 -5.91 -13.60 -2.21
N GLY A 56 -6.59 -13.97 -1.11
CA GLY A 56 -5.94 -14.38 0.14
C GLY A 56 -4.83 -15.43 -0.02
N GLN A 57 -4.93 -16.30 -1.03
CA GLN A 57 -3.92 -17.32 -1.37
C GLN A 57 -2.55 -16.76 -1.75
N VAL A 58 -2.44 -15.49 -2.16
CA VAL A 58 -1.14 -14.90 -2.51
C VAL A 58 -0.38 -14.36 -1.30
N ASN A 59 -1.01 -14.30 -0.12
CA ASN A 59 -0.42 -13.71 1.09
C ASN A 59 0.97 -14.27 1.40
N ASP A 60 1.14 -15.59 1.38
CA ASP A 60 2.41 -16.21 1.76
C ASP A 60 3.54 -15.90 0.77
N ALA A 61 3.23 -15.83 -0.52
CA ALA A 61 4.20 -15.48 -1.55
C ALA A 61 4.62 -14.01 -1.44
N ASP A 62 3.65 -13.11 -1.22
CA ASP A 62 3.85 -11.68 -1.00
C ASP A 62 4.75 -11.41 0.23
N ILE A 63 4.45 -12.05 1.36
CA ILE A 63 5.23 -11.91 2.59
C ILE A 63 6.66 -12.43 2.42
N LYS A 64 6.85 -13.61 1.80
CA LYS A 64 8.19 -14.19 1.59
C LYS A 64 9.05 -13.33 0.65
N GLY A 65 8.47 -12.82 -0.42
CA GLY A 65 9.18 -11.92 -1.34
C GLY A 65 9.59 -10.62 -0.65
N SER A 66 8.68 -10.03 0.11
CA SER A 66 8.93 -8.80 0.87
C SER A 66 9.98 -9.01 1.96
N GLU A 67 9.95 -10.14 2.65
CA GLU A 67 10.94 -10.52 3.66
C GLU A 67 12.35 -10.67 3.06
N ALA A 68 12.46 -11.35 1.91
CA ALA A 68 13.73 -11.48 1.22
C ALA A 68 14.30 -10.10 0.83
N PHE A 69 13.45 -9.23 0.26
CA PHE A 69 13.83 -7.86 -0.11
C PHE A 69 14.25 -7.01 1.10
N LEU A 70 13.46 -7.04 2.18
CA LEU A 70 13.76 -6.30 3.41
C LEU A 70 15.09 -6.75 4.02
N ASN A 71 15.34 -8.06 4.08
CA ASN A 71 16.61 -8.58 4.60
C ASN A 71 17.81 -8.11 3.79
N THR A 72 17.70 -8.03 2.46
CA THR A 72 18.75 -7.44 1.61
C THR A 72 19.02 -5.99 2.01
N LEU A 73 17.97 -5.17 2.19
CA LEU A 73 18.13 -3.77 2.59
C LEU A 73 18.73 -3.61 3.98
N LEU A 74 18.25 -4.37 4.97
CA LEU A 74 18.78 -4.32 6.33
C LEU A 74 20.26 -4.72 6.35
N HIS A 75 20.62 -5.77 5.62
CA HIS A 75 22.02 -6.19 5.49
C HIS A 75 22.89 -5.11 4.83
N GLU A 76 22.47 -4.56 3.69
CA GLU A 76 23.26 -3.57 2.95
C GLU A 76 23.37 -2.21 3.64
N ARG A 77 22.34 -1.79 4.38
CA ARG A 77 22.26 -0.43 4.94
C ARG A 77 22.64 -0.36 6.41
N LEU A 78 22.40 -1.42 7.17
CA LEU A 78 22.65 -1.43 8.61
C LEU A 78 23.79 -2.39 9.00
N GLY A 79 24.16 -3.32 8.13
CA GLY A 79 25.18 -4.34 8.40
C GLY A 79 24.89 -5.13 9.68
N ASP A 80 25.91 -5.79 10.24
CA ASP A 80 25.78 -6.54 11.50
C ASP A 80 25.53 -5.64 12.73
N ALA A 81 25.90 -4.36 12.65
CA ALA A 81 25.69 -3.37 13.72
C ALA A 81 24.21 -2.98 13.88
N GLY A 82 23.39 -3.18 12.85
CA GLY A 82 21.95 -2.90 12.86
C GLY A 82 21.16 -3.72 13.89
N ARG A 83 21.67 -4.87 14.33
CA ARG A 83 21.00 -5.74 15.33
C ARG A 83 20.84 -5.10 16.71
N ASN A 84 21.66 -4.10 17.02
CA ASN A 84 21.61 -3.38 18.30
C ASN A 84 20.97 -1.99 18.16
N GLN A 85 20.47 -1.62 16.98
CA GLN A 85 19.77 -0.36 16.79
C GLN A 85 18.28 -0.52 17.11
N HIS A 86 17.70 0.52 17.70
CA HIS A 86 16.26 0.61 17.88
C HIS A 86 15.61 1.03 16.56
N LEU A 87 15.00 0.07 15.87
CA LEU A 87 14.39 0.28 14.56
C LEU A 87 12.88 0.49 14.69
N VAL A 88 12.38 1.48 13.96
CA VAL A 88 10.95 1.84 13.93
C VAL A 88 10.45 1.78 12.49
N ALA A 89 9.27 1.21 12.29
CA ALA A 89 8.58 1.18 11.00
C ALA A 89 7.19 1.85 11.08
N LEU A 90 6.74 2.36 9.94
CA LEU A 90 5.38 2.85 9.72
C LEU A 90 4.75 2.05 8.58
N ASP A 91 3.62 1.38 8.86
CA ASP A 91 2.79 0.71 7.86
C ASP A 91 1.67 1.66 7.40
N CYS A 92 1.83 2.23 6.20
CA CYS A 92 0.90 3.19 5.61
C CYS A 92 -0.17 2.49 4.79
N GLY A 93 -1.45 2.79 5.04
CA GLY A 93 -2.55 2.06 4.40
C GLY A 93 -2.63 0.61 4.90
N SER A 94 -2.31 0.43 6.19
CA SER A 94 -2.10 -0.89 6.82
C SER A 94 -3.35 -1.79 6.84
N GLY A 95 -4.55 -1.21 6.67
CA GLY A 95 -5.81 -1.92 6.83
C GLY A 95 -5.86 -2.67 8.16
N ILE A 96 -6.06 -3.98 8.11
CA ILE A 96 -6.07 -4.85 9.30
C ILE A 96 -4.67 -5.18 9.87
N GLY A 97 -3.61 -4.54 9.37
CA GLY A 97 -2.23 -4.80 9.79
C GLY A 97 -1.67 -6.11 9.24
N ARG A 98 -2.07 -6.50 8.01
CA ARG A 98 -1.59 -7.75 7.38
C ARG A 98 -0.07 -7.77 7.26
N ILE A 99 0.54 -6.68 6.81
CA ILE A 99 2.00 -6.55 6.65
C ILE A 99 2.67 -6.38 8.01
N THR A 100 2.16 -5.50 8.88
CA THR A 100 2.65 -5.41 10.27
C THR A 100 2.75 -6.78 10.95
N LYS A 101 1.65 -7.54 10.98
CA LYS A 101 1.59 -8.85 11.66
C LYS A 101 2.50 -9.90 11.02
N ASN A 102 2.51 -9.98 9.70
CA ASN A 102 3.18 -11.06 8.99
C ASN A 102 4.58 -10.69 8.50
N LEU A 103 5.10 -9.49 8.77
CA LEU A 103 6.44 -9.08 8.37
C LEU A 103 7.10 -8.16 9.40
N LEU A 104 6.59 -6.95 9.59
CA LEU A 104 7.35 -5.86 10.22
C LEU A 104 7.69 -6.12 11.69
N ILE A 105 6.78 -6.72 12.46
CA ILE A 105 7.01 -6.99 13.90
C ILE A 105 8.18 -7.96 14.16
N ARG A 106 8.67 -8.68 13.14
CA ARG A 106 9.85 -9.56 13.27
C ARG A 106 11.17 -8.80 13.19
N TYR A 107 11.17 -7.59 12.62
CA TYR A 107 12.38 -6.86 12.23
C TYR A 107 12.53 -5.49 12.91
N PHE A 108 11.43 -4.92 13.41
CA PHE A 108 11.41 -3.59 14.01
C PHE A 108 10.97 -3.67 15.48
N ASN A 109 11.55 -2.84 16.33
CA ASN A 109 11.22 -2.76 17.75
C ASN A 109 9.84 -2.13 17.97
N GLU A 110 9.50 -1.14 17.14
CA GLU A 110 8.21 -0.48 17.15
C GLU A 110 7.65 -0.42 15.73
N VAL A 111 6.36 -0.70 15.60
CA VAL A 111 5.63 -0.54 14.35
C VAL A 111 4.39 0.28 14.63
N SER A 112 4.31 1.46 14.00
CA SER A 112 3.08 2.23 13.93
C SER A 112 2.31 1.82 12.67
N SER A 113 1.00 1.64 12.78
CA SER A 113 0.15 1.26 11.65
C SER A 113 -0.94 2.31 11.50
N PHE A 114 -1.07 2.87 10.30
CA PHE A 114 -2.08 3.87 9.99
C PHE A 114 -2.99 3.38 8.87
N SER A 115 -4.30 3.38 9.14
CA SER A 115 -5.36 3.21 8.15
C SER A 115 -6.23 4.46 8.20
N SER A 116 -6.70 4.91 7.04
CA SER A 116 -7.58 6.10 6.95
C SER A 116 -9.07 5.75 7.09
N PHE A 117 -9.36 4.47 7.36
CA PHE A 117 -10.68 3.88 7.58
C PHE A 117 -10.54 2.66 8.49
#